data_AF-A0A2V8CER9-F1
#
_entry.id   AF-A0A2V8CER9-F1
#
_cell.length_a   1.000
_cell.length_b   1.000
_cell.length_c   1.000
_cell.angle_alpha   90.00
_cell.angle_beta   90.00
_cell.angle_gamma   90.00
#
_symmetry.space_group_name_H-M   'P 1'
#
loop_
_entity.id
_entity.type
_entity.pdbx_description
1 polymer ?
#
loop_
_entity_poly.entity_id
_entity_poly.type
_entity_poly.pdbx_seq_one_letter_code
_entity_poly.pdbx_strand_id
1 'polypeptide(L)'
;MPPPVAPIVSATAPAPDPRVGLKAGRWDAGQAAWNMRMLSTTPPKGRTLGATHSDLAFSGNLVIQGNYNGFDIYDIFNPSKPVLMQTYLCPASQNDVSVYRNLLFMSSEAINSRADCGFEGVPEPVSKLRVRGIRVFDISDVKRPKLVTTVQTCRGSHTHTVVTKQGDDANVFIYVSGTAAVRSTEEVAGCTDGGIDDPNTARFRLEVIKVPVRTPDHAAIVSSPRIFQGLPVPPTNAERAAQDQRDRE
;
A
#
# COMPACT_ATOMS: atom_id res chain seq x y z
N MET A 1 -27.24 -6.37 0.87
CA MET A 1 -26.78 -5.93 2.20
C MET A 1 -27.93 -5.17 2.86
N PRO A 2 -28.08 -5.26 4.19
CA PRO A 2 -29.08 -4.49 4.92
C PRO A 2 -28.86 -2.98 4.72
N PRO A 3 -29.91 -2.16 4.83
CA PRO A 3 -29.75 -0.72 4.81
C PRO A 3 -28.83 -0.25 5.96
N PRO A 4 -28.08 0.84 5.77
CA PRO A 4 -27.32 1.46 6.86
C PRO A 4 -28.21 1.82 8.05
N VAL A 5 -27.73 1.59 9.27
CA VAL A 5 -28.42 2.06 10.48
C VAL A 5 -28.35 3.59 10.59
N ALA A 6 -29.40 4.18 11.18
CA ALA A 6 -29.36 5.59 11.52
C ALA A 6 -28.29 5.80 12.62
N PRO A 7 -27.35 6.75 12.45
CA PRO A 7 -26.33 6.99 13.47
C PRO A 7 -26.94 7.65 14.70
N ILE A 8 -26.44 7.25 15.87
CA ILE A 8 -26.63 8.02 17.09
C ILE A 8 -25.82 9.31 16.93
N VAL A 9 -26.46 10.46 17.14
CA VAL A 9 -25.81 11.78 17.10
C VAL A 9 -25.70 12.28 18.53
N SER A 10 -24.49 12.28 19.08
CA SER A 10 -24.23 12.69 20.47
C SER A 10 -22.77 13.08 20.64
N ALA A 11 -22.52 14.06 21.52
CA ALA A 11 -21.16 14.38 21.95
C ALA A 11 -20.57 13.32 22.89
N THR A 12 -21.42 12.55 23.58
CA THR A 12 -21.02 11.47 24.49
C THR A 12 -21.16 10.10 23.84
N ALA A 13 -20.30 9.17 24.26
CA ALA A 13 -20.38 7.78 23.83
C ALA A 13 -21.74 7.18 24.22
N PRO A 14 -22.44 6.49 23.31
CA PRO A 14 -23.73 5.88 23.63
C PRO A 14 -23.59 4.82 24.74
N ALA A 15 -24.54 4.84 25.70
CA ALA A 15 -24.61 3.88 26.80
C ALA A 15 -26.03 3.30 26.88
N PRO A 16 -26.20 1.96 26.87
CA PRO A 16 -25.15 0.93 26.75
C PRO A 16 -24.45 0.96 25.37
N ASP A 17 -23.28 0.33 25.27
CA ASP A 17 -22.51 0.26 24.03
C ASP A 17 -23.33 -0.43 22.92
N PRO A 18 -23.66 0.25 21.81
CA PRO A 18 -24.55 -0.27 20.77
C PRO A 18 -23.92 -1.42 19.97
N ARG A 19 -22.64 -1.74 20.20
CA ARG A 19 -21.96 -2.89 19.58
C ARG A 19 -22.23 -4.20 20.30
N VAL A 20 -22.70 -4.17 21.56
CA VAL A 20 -22.97 -5.38 22.34
C VAL A 20 -24.17 -6.12 21.75
N GLY A 21 -23.98 -7.41 21.44
CA GLY A 21 -25.04 -8.27 20.90
C GLY A 21 -25.26 -8.16 19.38
N LEU A 22 -24.41 -7.43 18.65
CA LEU A 22 -24.49 -7.41 17.18
C LEU A 22 -24.23 -8.81 16.60
N LYS A 23 -25.09 -9.20 15.65
CA LYS A 23 -24.96 -10.45 14.89
C LYS A 23 -23.69 -10.43 14.01
N ALA A 24 -22.97 -11.55 13.94
CA ALA A 24 -21.91 -11.75 12.96
C ALA A 24 -22.49 -11.95 11.55
N GLY A 25 -21.76 -11.53 10.51
CA GLY A 25 -22.17 -11.74 9.12
C GLY A 25 -21.13 -11.21 8.14
N ARG A 26 -21.08 -11.78 6.93
CA ARG A 26 -20.19 -11.29 5.87
C ARG A 26 -20.79 -10.09 5.12
N TRP A 27 -22.11 -10.14 4.89
CA TRP A 27 -22.87 -9.12 4.14
C TRP A 27 -24.10 -8.61 4.90
N ASP A 28 -24.29 -9.07 6.12
CA ASP A 28 -25.47 -8.85 6.96
C ASP A 28 -25.11 -8.81 8.45
N ALA A 29 -23.86 -8.43 8.77
CA ALA A 29 -23.46 -8.17 10.14
C ALA A 29 -24.35 -7.09 10.75
N GLY A 30 -24.60 -7.23 12.05
CA GLY A 30 -25.21 -6.17 12.86
C GLY A 30 -24.38 -4.89 12.75
N GLN A 31 -25.06 -3.75 12.71
CA GLN A 31 -24.43 -2.45 12.54
C GLN A 31 -24.70 -1.56 13.74
N ALA A 32 -23.70 -0.78 14.13
CA ALA A 32 -23.83 0.35 15.04
C ALA A 32 -23.07 1.53 14.45
N ALA A 33 -23.60 2.74 14.59
CA ALA A 33 -22.99 3.95 14.08
C ALA A 33 -23.14 5.10 15.08
N TRP A 34 -22.05 5.82 15.33
CA TRP A 34 -22.00 6.99 16.19
C TRP A 34 -21.28 8.12 15.46
N ASN A 35 -21.97 9.25 15.28
CA ASN A 35 -21.47 10.46 14.59
C ASN A 35 -20.96 10.25 13.14
N MET A 36 -21.15 9.07 12.57
CA MET A 36 -20.72 8.70 11.22
C MET A 36 -21.90 8.09 10.47
N ARG A 37 -22.26 8.63 9.31
CA ARG A 37 -23.32 8.08 8.46
C ARG A 37 -22.69 7.29 7.32
N MET A 38 -22.97 5.99 7.29
CA MET A 38 -22.63 5.14 6.15
C MET A 38 -23.54 5.49 4.96
N LEU A 39 -22.93 5.90 3.85
CA LEU A 39 -23.65 6.29 2.62
C LEU A 39 -23.87 5.11 1.68
N SER A 40 -22.91 4.18 1.64
CA SER A 40 -22.96 3.02 0.76
C SER A 40 -22.09 1.89 1.32
N THR A 41 -22.41 0.67 0.92
CA THR A 41 -21.65 -0.55 1.23
C THR A 41 -21.33 -1.35 -0.02
N THR A 42 -21.21 -0.72 -1.20
CA THR A 42 -21.01 -1.42 -2.49
C THR A 42 -20.03 -2.60 -2.38
N PRO A 43 -20.49 -3.84 -2.67
CA PRO A 43 -19.64 -5.01 -2.50
C PRO A 43 -18.67 -5.14 -3.68
N PRO A 44 -17.46 -5.68 -3.46
CA PRO A 44 -16.54 -6.02 -4.54
C PRO A 44 -17.15 -7.09 -5.46
N LYS A 45 -16.66 -7.18 -6.70
CA LYS A 45 -17.17 -8.10 -7.72
C LYS A 45 -16.04 -8.88 -8.38
N GLY A 46 -16.38 -9.96 -9.07
CA GLY A 46 -15.42 -10.71 -9.89
C GLY A 46 -14.24 -11.24 -9.07
N ARG A 47 -13.02 -11.04 -9.57
CA ARG A 47 -11.81 -11.64 -8.98
C ARG A 47 -11.21 -10.85 -7.81
N THR A 48 -11.74 -9.69 -7.44
CA THR A 48 -11.38 -8.98 -6.19
C THR A 48 -12.23 -9.44 -5.01
N LEU A 49 -13.37 -10.10 -5.27
CA LEU A 49 -14.23 -10.70 -4.25
C LEU A 49 -13.51 -11.81 -3.48
N GLY A 50 -13.42 -11.65 -2.16
CA GLY A 50 -12.78 -12.64 -1.29
C GLY A 50 -11.26 -12.47 -1.14
N ALA A 51 -10.65 -11.56 -1.89
CA ALA A 51 -9.31 -11.08 -1.63
C ALA A 51 -9.32 -9.90 -0.65
N THR A 52 -8.18 -9.68 0.00
CA THR A 52 -7.97 -8.59 0.95
C THR A 52 -7.90 -7.25 0.21
N HIS A 53 -8.70 -6.28 0.65
CA HIS A 53 -8.55 -4.88 0.23
C HIS A 53 -7.58 -4.19 1.19
N SER A 54 -6.75 -3.29 0.66
CA SER A 54 -5.67 -2.66 1.41
C SER A 54 -5.93 -1.18 1.63
N ASP A 55 -5.71 -0.37 0.60
CA ASP A 55 -5.67 1.09 0.68
C ASP A 55 -6.65 1.77 -0.31
N LEU A 56 -6.89 3.06 -0.10
CA LEU A 56 -7.77 3.88 -0.93
C LEU A 56 -7.03 5.15 -1.39
N ALA A 57 -7.02 5.39 -2.69
CA ALA A 57 -6.58 6.66 -3.28
C ALA A 57 -7.76 7.40 -3.92
N PHE A 58 -7.77 8.72 -3.81
CA PHE A 58 -8.82 9.58 -4.34
C PHE A 58 -8.28 10.49 -5.44
N SER A 59 -9.03 10.64 -6.53
CA SER A 59 -8.71 11.58 -7.62
C SER A 59 -9.98 12.15 -8.22
N GLY A 60 -10.30 13.40 -7.88
CA GLY A 60 -11.59 14.00 -8.24
C GLY A 60 -12.76 13.17 -7.70
N ASN A 61 -13.63 12.70 -8.60
CA ASN A 61 -14.77 11.83 -8.27
C ASN A 61 -14.43 10.34 -8.35
N LEU A 62 -13.16 9.97 -8.36
CA LEU A 62 -12.74 8.58 -8.42
C LEU A 62 -12.16 8.13 -7.09
N VAL A 63 -12.46 6.87 -6.75
CA VAL A 63 -11.80 6.12 -5.69
C VAL A 63 -11.13 4.92 -6.32
N ILE A 64 -9.83 4.78 -6.10
CA ILE A 64 -9.08 3.58 -6.45
C ILE A 64 -8.88 2.80 -5.17
N GLN A 65 -9.33 1.55 -5.16
CA GLN A 65 -9.21 0.65 -4.03
C GLN A 65 -8.19 -0.44 -4.34
N GLY A 66 -7.10 -0.47 -3.58
CA GLY A 66 -6.14 -1.54 -3.61
C GLY A 66 -6.76 -2.87 -3.17
N ASN A 67 -6.38 -3.95 -3.84
CA ASN A 67 -6.81 -5.31 -3.53
C ASN A 67 -5.66 -6.26 -3.82
N TYR A 68 -5.44 -7.32 -3.05
CA TYR A 68 -4.27 -8.20 -3.26
C TYR A 68 -4.20 -8.85 -4.65
N ASN A 69 -5.33 -8.89 -5.39
CA ASN A 69 -5.40 -9.35 -6.78
C ASN A 69 -5.26 -8.22 -7.83
N GLY A 70 -5.16 -6.95 -7.43
CA GLY A 70 -4.96 -5.80 -8.29
C GLY A 70 -5.52 -4.49 -7.70
N PHE A 71 -6.41 -3.81 -8.43
CA PHE A 71 -7.15 -2.68 -7.89
C PHE A 71 -8.49 -2.49 -8.61
N ASP A 72 -9.45 -1.88 -7.92
CA ASP A 72 -10.74 -1.48 -8.45
C ASP A 72 -10.81 0.05 -8.54
N ILE A 73 -11.37 0.59 -9.62
CA ILE A 73 -11.64 2.01 -9.79
C ILE A 73 -13.16 2.22 -9.75
N TYR A 74 -13.61 3.03 -8.80
CA TYR A 74 -15.00 3.41 -8.62
C TYR A 74 -15.21 4.89 -8.98
N ASP A 75 -16.31 5.18 -9.69
CA ASP A 75 -16.87 6.53 -9.77
C ASP A 75 -17.77 6.76 -8.55
N ILE A 76 -17.49 7.82 -7.80
CA ILE A 76 -18.20 8.27 -6.60
C ILE A 76 -18.90 9.62 -6.79
N PHE A 77 -19.17 10.05 -8.02
CA PHE A 77 -19.96 11.27 -8.29
C PHE A 77 -21.28 11.27 -7.51
N ASN A 78 -21.93 10.11 -7.40
CA ASN A 78 -22.96 9.87 -6.39
C ASN A 78 -22.39 8.97 -5.27
N PRO A 79 -22.01 9.53 -4.11
CA PRO A 79 -21.36 8.76 -3.04
C PRO A 79 -22.31 7.77 -2.35
N SER A 80 -23.63 7.91 -2.52
CA SER A 80 -24.60 6.92 -2.03
C SER A 80 -24.73 5.70 -2.96
N LYS A 81 -24.26 5.82 -4.21
CA LYS A 81 -24.29 4.77 -5.23
C LYS A 81 -22.99 4.73 -6.05
N PRO A 82 -21.84 4.39 -5.44
CA PRO A 82 -20.59 4.20 -6.17
C PRO A 82 -20.74 3.19 -7.31
N VAL A 83 -20.15 3.50 -8.46
CA VAL A 83 -20.19 2.64 -9.66
C VAL A 83 -18.80 2.10 -9.94
N LEU A 84 -18.64 0.78 -9.94
CA LEU A 84 -17.39 0.13 -10.36
C LEU A 84 -17.16 0.39 -11.85
N MET A 85 -16.10 1.12 -12.17
CA MET A 85 -15.73 1.49 -13.54
C MET A 85 -14.78 0.50 -14.18
N GLN A 86 -13.80 0.03 -13.42
CA GLN A 86 -12.77 -0.89 -13.91
C GLN A 86 -12.21 -1.73 -12.76
N THR A 87 -11.95 -3.00 -13.04
CA THR A 87 -11.09 -3.85 -12.22
C THR A 87 -9.83 -4.15 -13.02
N TYR A 88 -8.66 -3.82 -12.48
CA TYR A 88 -7.38 -4.19 -13.07
C TYR A 88 -6.77 -5.33 -12.24
N LEU A 89 -6.55 -6.49 -12.87
CA LEU A 89 -6.02 -7.66 -12.19
C LEU A 89 -4.52 -7.73 -12.37
N CYS A 90 -3.79 -7.58 -11.28
CA CYS A 90 -2.35 -7.73 -11.23
C CYS A 90 -1.91 -8.05 -9.80
N PRO A 91 -1.87 -9.33 -9.43
CA PRO A 91 -1.53 -9.74 -8.07
C PRO A 91 -0.15 -9.25 -7.68
N ALA A 92 -0.02 -8.79 -6.43
CA ALA A 92 1.27 -8.39 -5.89
C ALA A 92 1.42 -8.47 -4.36
N SER A 93 0.31 -8.72 -3.64
CA SER A 93 0.19 -8.53 -2.19
C SER A 93 0.41 -7.09 -1.75
N GLN A 94 -0.26 -6.68 -0.67
CA GLN A 94 -0.46 -5.30 -0.26
C GLN A 94 -1.27 -4.54 -1.31
N ASN A 95 -0.72 -4.26 -2.49
CA ASN A 95 -1.37 -3.47 -3.53
C ASN A 95 -1.91 -2.14 -3.01
N ASP A 96 -1.22 -1.55 -2.02
CA ASP A 96 -1.49 -0.19 -1.56
C ASP A 96 -1.33 0.75 -2.73
N VAL A 97 -2.25 1.70 -2.86
CA VAL A 97 -2.35 2.58 -4.02
C VAL A 97 -2.22 4.04 -3.63
N SER A 98 -1.53 4.80 -4.47
CA SER A 98 -1.56 6.27 -4.43
C SER A 98 -1.70 6.81 -5.85
N VAL A 99 -2.28 8.01 -5.97
CA VAL A 99 -2.47 8.69 -7.26
C VAL A 99 -1.75 10.03 -7.25
N TYR A 100 -1.08 10.35 -8.34
CA TYR A 100 -0.60 11.70 -8.64
C TYR A 100 -0.90 12.05 -10.09
N ARG A 101 -1.77 13.04 -10.30
CA ARG A 101 -2.30 13.39 -11.63
C ARG A 101 -2.87 12.15 -12.32
N ASN A 102 -2.33 11.76 -13.48
CA ASN A 102 -2.76 10.60 -14.24
C ASN A 102 -1.92 9.34 -13.95
N LEU A 103 -1.09 9.36 -12.91
CA LEU A 103 -0.27 8.22 -12.52
C LEU A 103 -0.85 7.55 -11.28
N LEU A 104 -0.89 6.23 -11.31
CA LEU A 104 -1.17 5.39 -10.16
C LEU A 104 0.11 4.63 -9.78
N PHE A 105 0.41 4.62 -8.50
CA PHE A 105 1.49 3.85 -7.92
C PHE A 105 0.89 2.72 -7.10
N MET A 106 1.37 1.50 -7.30
CA MET A 106 0.90 0.33 -6.56
C MET A 106 2.08 -0.42 -5.94
N SER A 107 1.99 -0.64 -4.64
CA SER A 107 2.96 -1.44 -3.89
C SER A 107 2.90 -2.92 -4.29
N SER A 108 4.07 -3.55 -4.40
CA SER A 108 4.23 -4.98 -4.60
C SER A 108 5.24 -5.54 -3.61
N GLU A 109 4.76 -6.35 -2.68
CA GLU A 109 5.60 -6.92 -1.63
C GLU A 109 5.93 -8.40 -1.88
N ALA A 110 4.93 -9.18 -2.30
CA ALA A 110 5.01 -10.62 -2.21
C ALA A 110 5.96 -11.21 -3.24
N ILE A 111 6.52 -12.33 -2.82
CA ILE A 111 7.51 -13.08 -3.57
C ILE A 111 6.92 -13.75 -4.82
N ASN A 112 5.60 -13.92 -4.89
CA ASN A 112 4.91 -14.59 -5.99
C ASN A 112 4.32 -13.61 -7.03
N SER A 113 4.54 -12.29 -6.89
CA SER A 113 4.06 -11.32 -7.88
C SER A 113 4.82 -11.46 -9.19
N ARG A 114 4.13 -11.37 -10.32
CA ARG A 114 4.71 -11.55 -11.66
C ARG A 114 4.70 -10.28 -12.50
N ALA A 115 5.65 -10.13 -13.42
CA ALA A 115 5.71 -9.01 -14.36
C ALA A 115 4.58 -9.02 -15.38
N ASP A 116 4.05 -10.21 -15.71
CA ASP A 116 2.92 -10.42 -16.61
C ASP A 116 1.54 -10.32 -15.92
N CYS A 117 1.49 -9.95 -14.64
CA CYS A 117 0.26 -9.92 -13.82
C CYS A 117 -0.44 -11.30 -13.68
N GLY A 118 0.26 -12.41 -13.96
CA GLY A 118 -0.26 -13.77 -13.81
C GLY A 118 -0.55 -14.16 -12.36
N PHE A 119 -1.37 -15.21 -12.18
CA PHE A 119 -1.80 -15.72 -10.87
C PHE A 119 -1.08 -17.00 -10.45
N GLU A 120 -0.23 -17.55 -11.31
CA GLU A 120 0.42 -18.85 -11.15
C GLU A 120 1.60 -18.78 -10.15
N GLY A 121 1.93 -17.57 -9.68
CA GLY A 121 3.04 -17.33 -8.77
C GLY A 121 4.43 -17.48 -9.41
N VAL A 122 5.45 -17.52 -8.56
CA VAL A 122 6.86 -17.69 -8.95
C VAL A 122 7.54 -18.66 -7.97
N PRO A 123 7.58 -19.96 -8.28
CA PRO A 123 8.14 -20.97 -7.38
C PRO A 123 9.67 -20.96 -7.32
N GLU A 124 10.34 -20.48 -8.37
CA GLU A 124 11.80 -20.51 -8.46
C GLU A 124 12.43 -19.50 -7.48
N PRO A 125 13.53 -19.83 -6.78
CA PRO A 125 14.17 -18.92 -5.83
C PRO A 125 14.69 -17.63 -6.47
N VAL A 126 15.06 -17.68 -7.75
CA VAL A 126 15.52 -16.56 -8.57
C VAL A 126 14.73 -16.56 -9.86
N SER A 127 14.07 -15.45 -10.20
CA SER A 127 13.28 -15.36 -11.41
C SER A 127 13.24 -13.96 -12.01
N LYS A 128 13.40 -13.89 -13.33
CA LYS A 128 13.19 -12.66 -14.11
C LYS A 128 11.72 -12.24 -14.17
N LEU A 129 10.81 -13.14 -13.84
CA LEU A 129 9.37 -12.87 -13.84
C LEU A 129 8.92 -12.20 -12.53
N ARG A 130 9.69 -12.33 -11.45
CA ARG A 130 9.30 -11.82 -10.13
C ARG A 130 9.31 -10.30 -10.08
N VAL A 131 8.23 -9.73 -9.55
CA VAL A 131 8.09 -8.30 -9.31
C VAL A 131 7.96 -8.03 -7.82
N ARG A 132 8.82 -7.15 -7.30
CA ARG A 132 8.72 -6.60 -5.94
C ARG A 132 9.20 -5.15 -5.97
N GLY A 133 8.42 -4.22 -5.45
CA GLY A 133 8.73 -2.79 -5.46
C GLY A 133 7.49 -1.96 -5.79
N ILE A 134 7.60 -1.02 -6.73
CA ILE A 134 6.50 -0.15 -7.14
C ILE A 134 6.14 -0.41 -8.60
N ARG A 135 4.86 -0.69 -8.87
CA ARG A 135 4.30 -0.65 -10.21
C ARG A 135 3.77 0.75 -10.49
N VAL A 136 4.07 1.29 -11.67
CA VAL A 136 3.62 2.61 -12.12
C VAL A 136 2.66 2.40 -13.27
N PHE A 137 1.44 2.90 -13.13
CA PHE A 137 0.41 2.84 -14.16
C PHE A 137 0.06 4.24 -14.67
N ASP A 138 -0.22 4.34 -15.97
CA ASP A 138 -0.93 5.47 -16.55
C ASP A 138 -2.44 5.17 -16.48
N ILE A 139 -3.17 6.05 -15.81
CA ILE A 139 -4.62 6.02 -15.62
C ILE A 139 -5.32 7.21 -16.32
N SER A 140 -4.70 7.81 -17.33
CA SER A 140 -5.33 8.87 -18.15
C SER A 140 -6.64 8.41 -18.79
N ASP A 141 -6.74 7.12 -19.14
CA ASP A 141 -8.00 6.43 -19.43
C ASP A 141 -8.25 5.38 -18.35
N VAL A 142 -9.12 5.70 -17.40
CA VAL A 142 -9.41 4.85 -16.24
C VAL A 142 -10.12 3.54 -16.61
N LYS A 143 -10.72 3.45 -17.80
CA LYS A 143 -11.29 2.19 -18.31
C LYS A 143 -10.22 1.28 -18.89
N ARG A 144 -9.04 1.82 -19.19
CA ARG A 144 -7.90 1.07 -19.74
C ARG A 144 -6.58 1.49 -19.07
N PRO A 145 -6.41 1.25 -17.75
CA PRO A 145 -5.14 1.48 -17.08
C PRO A 145 -4.00 0.73 -17.77
N LYS A 146 -2.84 1.37 -17.89
CA LYS A 146 -1.66 0.77 -18.53
C LYS A 146 -0.54 0.66 -17.53
N LEU A 147 -0.03 -0.55 -17.28
CA LEU A 147 1.22 -0.73 -16.56
C LEU A 147 2.35 -0.18 -17.42
N VAL A 148 2.96 0.93 -16.99
CA VAL A 148 4.04 1.60 -17.72
C VAL A 148 5.38 0.97 -17.40
N THR A 149 5.67 0.82 -16.10
CA THR A 149 6.93 0.25 -15.63
C THR A 149 6.77 -0.32 -14.23
N THR A 150 7.76 -1.11 -13.84
CA THR A 150 7.92 -1.62 -12.48
C THR A 150 9.32 -1.30 -12.01
N VAL A 151 9.42 -0.58 -10.90
CA VAL A 151 10.69 -0.30 -10.24
C VAL A 151 10.92 -1.37 -9.19
N GLN A 152 11.93 -2.22 -9.42
CA GLN A 152 12.27 -3.32 -8.54
C GLN A 152 13.06 -2.80 -7.33
N THR A 153 12.68 -3.23 -6.13
CA THR A 153 13.43 -2.94 -4.89
C THR A 153 13.95 -4.24 -4.27
N CYS A 154 14.90 -4.11 -3.35
CA CYS A 154 15.50 -5.28 -2.70
C CYS A 154 14.56 -5.96 -1.69
N ARG A 155 13.56 -5.23 -1.19
CA ARG A 155 12.67 -5.70 -0.12
C ARG A 155 11.18 -5.58 -0.45
N GLY A 156 10.86 -5.25 -1.70
CA GLY A 156 9.50 -4.96 -2.13
C GLY A 156 9.00 -3.61 -1.61
N SER A 157 7.68 -3.41 -1.70
CA SER A 157 6.99 -2.29 -1.08
C SER A 157 5.79 -2.85 -0.33
N HIS A 158 5.77 -2.66 1.00
CA HIS A 158 4.62 -2.98 1.83
C HIS A 158 3.60 -1.85 1.74
N THR A 159 4.10 -0.65 1.93
CA THR A 159 3.42 0.56 1.52
C THR A 159 4.41 1.55 0.92
N HIS A 160 3.91 2.69 0.47
CA HIS A 160 4.71 3.77 -0.06
C HIS A 160 4.08 5.13 0.22
N THR A 161 4.91 6.18 0.18
CA THR A 161 4.45 7.56 0.30
C THR A 161 4.81 8.34 -0.94
N VAL A 162 3.82 9.00 -1.54
CA VAL A 162 4.02 9.92 -2.66
C VAL A 162 4.37 11.31 -2.13
N VAL A 163 5.49 11.85 -2.61
CA VAL A 163 6.02 13.15 -2.18
C VAL A 163 6.27 14.03 -3.40
N THR A 164 5.77 15.25 -3.35
CA THR A 164 6.11 16.30 -4.31
C THR A 164 7.22 17.17 -3.74
N LYS A 165 8.07 17.71 -4.62
CA LYS A 165 9.11 18.65 -4.22
C LYS A 165 8.71 20.05 -4.68
N GLN A 166 8.73 21.01 -3.77
CA GLN A 166 8.45 22.40 -4.10
C GLN A 166 9.43 22.89 -5.19
N GLY A 167 8.90 23.47 -6.26
CA GLY A 167 9.68 23.94 -7.41
C GLY A 167 10.09 22.85 -8.41
N ASP A 168 9.66 21.60 -8.24
CA ASP A 168 9.85 20.51 -9.20
C ASP A 168 8.49 19.86 -9.51
N ASP A 169 7.84 20.36 -10.56
CA ASP A 169 6.54 19.87 -11.05
C ASP A 169 6.67 18.80 -12.15
N ALA A 170 7.90 18.58 -12.62
CA ALA A 170 8.26 17.61 -13.63
C ALA A 170 8.42 16.20 -13.03
N ASN A 171 8.62 16.09 -11.72
CA ASN A 171 8.88 14.83 -11.04
C ASN A 171 7.99 14.65 -9.81
N VAL A 172 7.74 13.39 -9.47
CA VAL A 172 7.18 12.97 -8.19
C VAL A 172 8.07 11.89 -7.59
N PHE A 173 8.15 11.85 -6.26
CA PHE A 173 9.03 10.93 -5.54
C PHE A 173 8.19 9.91 -4.76
N ILE A 174 8.64 8.67 -4.75
CA ILE A 174 8.00 7.57 -4.01
C ILE A 174 8.98 7.09 -2.96
N TYR A 175 8.62 7.25 -1.69
CA TYR A 175 9.36 6.74 -0.54
C TYR A 175 8.83 5.35 -0.22
N VAL A 176 9.65 4.33 -0.47
CA VAL A 176 9.23 2.94 -0.35
C VAL A 176 9.48 2.43 1.05
N SER A 177 8.46 1.82 1.65
CA SER A 177 8.57 1.05 2.89
C SER A 177 8.53 -0.44 2.57
N GLY A 178 9.70 -1.07 2.38
CA GLY A 178 9.81 -2.51 2.12
C GLY A 178 10.04 -3.30 3.41
N THR A 179 9.17 -4.29 3.69
CA THR A 179 9.30 -5.10 4.93
C THR A 179 9.73 -6.54 4.68
N ALA A 180 9.56 -7.04 3.46
CA ALA A 180 9.90 -8.42 3.14
C ALA A 180 11.42 -8.70 3.15
N ALA A 181 11.78 -9.98 3.10
CA ALA A 181 13.17 -10.43 3.12
C ALA A 181 13.96 -9.84 1.95
N VAL A 182 15.26 -9.65 2.19
CA VAL A 182 16.22 -9.19 1.18
C VAL A 182 16.28 -10.23 0.07
N ARG A 183 16.16 -9.78 -1.18
CA ARG A 183 16.26 -10.64 -2.37
C ARG A 183 17.70 -11.10 -2.58
N SER A 184 17.86 -12.28 -3.19
CA SER A 184 19.19 -12.75 -3.55
C SER A 184 19.83 -11.83 -4.60
N THR A 185 21.16 -11.72 -4.54
CA THR A 185 21.94 -10.91 -5.48
C THR A 185 21.91 -11.45 -6.91
N GLU A 186 21.62 -12.74 -7.08
CA GLU A 186 21.42 -13.38 -8.37
C GLU A 186 20.08 -12.98 -9.01
N GLU A 187 19.11 -12.56 -8.20
CA GLU A 187 17.82 -12.06 -8.69
C GLU A 187 17.81 -10.55 -8.91
N VAL A 188 18.34 -9.78 -7.95
CA VAL A 188 18.51 -8.33 -8.07
C VAL A 188 19.88 -7.94 -7.53
N ALA A 189 20.74 -7.45 -8.43
CA ALA A 189 22.07 -7.01 -8.07
C ALA A 189 22.03 -5.89 -7.00
N GLY A 190 22.95 -5.96 -6.03
CA GLY A 190 23.05 -4.96 -4.95
C GLY A 190 22.11 -5.17 -3.76
N CYS A 191 21.36 -6.27 -3.73
CA CYS A 191 20.54 -6.66 -2.58
C CYS A 191 21.33 -7.51 -1.58
N THR A 192 22.31 -6.91 -0.89
CA THR A 192 23.09 -7.63 0.13
C THR A 192 22.31 -7.73 1.45
N ASP A 193 22.40 -8.87 2.14
CA ASP A 193 21.71 -9.13 3.40
C ASP A 193 22.68 -9.16 4.59
N GLY A 194 23.33 -8.03 4.85
CA GLY A 194 24.24 -7.84 5.98
C GLY A 194 23.54 -7.37 7.27
N GLY A 195 24.29 -7.38 8.37
CA GLY A 195 23.86 -6.86 9.67
C GLY A 195 23.68 -5.33 9.71
N ILE A 196 23.28 -4.79 10.87
CA ILE A 196 22.98 -3.34 11.02
C ILE A 196 24.17 -2.42 10.68
N ASP A 197 25.39 -2.89 10.95
CA ASP A 197 26.62 -2.15 10.72
C ASP A 197 27.18 -2.29 9.30
N ASP A 198 26.64 -3.19 8.48
CA ASP A 198 27.05 -3.28 7.07
C ASP A 198 26.48 -2.08 6.30
N PRO A 199 27.31 -1.17 5.76
CA PRO A 199 26.84 -0.01 5.02
C PRO A 199 26.15 -0.38 3.71
N ASN A 200 26.42 -1.57 3.17
CA ASN A 200 25.87 -2.02 1.89
C ASN A 200 24.53 -2.75 2.03
N THR A 201 24.19 -3.22 3.25
CA THR A 201 22.98 -4.03 3.48
C THR A 201 21.72 -3.35 2.95
N ALA A 202 20.84 -4.14 2.36
CA ALA A 202 19.50 -3.73 1.94
C ALA A 202 18.53 -3.56 3.12
N ARG A 203 18.93 -3.95 4.32
CA ARG A 203 18.21 -3.62 5.55
C ARG A 203 18.39 -2.15 5.92
N PHE A 204 17.54 -1.63 6.80
CA PHE A 204 17.75 -0.33 7.47
C PHE A 204 17.92 0.89 6.55
N ARG A 205 17.35 0.83 5.34
CA ARG A 205 17.33 1.92 4.36
C ARG A 205 15.92 2.10 3.79
N LEU A 206 15.66 3.29 3.27
CA LEU A 206 14.51 3.52 2.38
C LEU A 206 15.00 3.43 0.93
N GLU A 207 14.15 3.01 0.00
CA GLU A 207 14.36 3.30 -1.42
C GLU A 207 13.51 4.50 -1.83
N VAL A 208 14.14 5.51 -2.43
CA VAL A 208 13.46 6.69 -2.97
C VAL A 208 13.48 6.60 -4.48
N ILE A 209 12.29 6.46 -5.06
CA ILE A 209 12.10 6.38 -6.51
C ILE A 209 11.73 7.76 -7.02
N LYS A 210 12.41 8.22 -8.07
CA LYS A 210 12.00 9.40 -8.84
C LYS A 210 11.19 8.94 -10.05
N VAL A 211 10.03 9.53 -10.24
CA VAL A 211 9.16 9.28 -11.39
C VAL A 211 9.01 10.58 -12.19
N PRO A 212 9.62 10.67 -13.38
CA PRO A 212 9.36 11.77 -14.31
C PRO A 212 7.91 11.71 -14.80
N VAL A 213 7.13 12.78 -14.60
CA VAL A 213 5.68 12.74 -14.85
C VAL A 213 5.34 12.55 -16.33
N ARG A 214 6.18 13.05 -17.24
CA ARG A 214 5.98 12.95 -18.70
C ARG A 214 6.58 11.69 -19.32
N THR A 215 7.52 11.04 -18.64
CA THR A 215 8.19 9.81 -19.08
C THR A 215 8.27 8.84 -17.89
N PRO A 216 7.12 8.36 -17.39
CA PRO A 216 7.06 7.54 -16.17
C PRO A 216 7.76 6.19 -16.30
N ASP A 217 8.03 5.73 -17.51
CA ASP A 217 8.83 4.54 -17.82
C ASP A 217 10.30 4.67 -17.42
N HIS A 218 10.82 5.90 -17.27
CA HIS A 218 12.15 6.20 -16.75
C HIS A 218 12.21 6.23 -15.21
N ALA A 219 11.16 5.78 -14.51
CA ALA A 219 11.16 5.73 -13.06
C ALA A 219 12.30 4.86 -12.53
N ALA A 220 13.05 5.36 -11.55
CA ALA A 220 14.20 4.67 -10.99
C ALA A 220 14.46 5.06 -9.54
N ILE A 221 15.11 4.16 -8.80
CA ILE A 221 15.65 4.47 -7.47
C ILE A 221 16.78 5.49 -7.67
N VAL A 222 16.66 6.66 -7.03
CA VAL A 222 17.65 7.74 -7.10
C VAL A 222 18.39 7.95 -5.78
N SER A 223 17.87 7.41 -4.70
CA SER A 223 18.50 7.48 -3.38
C SER A 223 18.08 6.29 -2.53
N SER A 224 18.99 5.82 -1.70
CA SER A 224 18.72 4.76 -0.74
C SER A 224 19.20 5.14 0.67
N PRO A 225 18.60 6.19 1.29
CA PRO A 225 19.11 6.75 2.53
C PRO A 225 19.00 5.75 3.69
N ARG A 226 20.00 5.78 4.57
CA ARG A 226 20.10 4.94 5.77
C ARG A 226 19.32 5.57 6.91
N ILE A 227 18.48 4.78 7.59
CA ILE A 227 17.57 5.31 8.62
C ILE A 227 18.23 5.28 10.01
N PHE A 228 19.18 4.36 10.24
CA PHE A 228 19.83 4.18 11.55
C PHE A 228 21.34 4.49 11.56
N GLN A 229 21.88 5.05 10.48
CA GLN A 229 23.30 5.42 10.42
C GLN A 229 23.50 6.85 10.88
N GLY A 230 24.50 7.09 11.73
CA GLY A 230 24.84 8.43 12.21
C GLY A 230 23.82 9.04 13.17
N LEU A 231 22.93 8.23 13.76
CA LEU A 231 22.04 8.69 14.81
C LEU A 231 22.83 8.94 16.10
N PRO A 232 22.57 10.04 16.82
CA PRO A 232 23.14 10.24 18.14
C PRO A 232 22.65 9.14 19.09
N VAL A 233 23.46 8.84 20.11
CA VAL A 233 23.02 7.96 21.21
C VAL A 233 21.73 8.54 21.78
N PRO A 234 20.61 7.79 21.78
CA PRO A 234 19.36 8.30 22.29
C PRO A 234 19.55 8.62 23.78
N PRO A 235 19.01 9.75 24.27
CA PRO A 235 19.09 10.08 25.68
C PRO A 235 18.45 8.95 26.51
N THR A 236 19.19 8.47 27.49
CA THR A 236 18.71 7.41 28.40
C THR A 236 17.84 8.04 29.49
N ASN A 237 16.67 7.46 29.73
CA ASN A 237 15.88 7.75 30.93
C ASN A 237 16.31 6.73 32.01
N ALA A 238 16.88 7.21 33.11
CA ALA A 238 17.38 6.37 34.20
C ALA A 238 16.28 5.49 34.83
N GLU A 239 15.04 5.98 34.93
CA GLU A 239 13.90 5.21 35.43
C GLU A 239 13.53 4.08 34.47
N ARG A 240 13.56 4.35 33.17
CA ARG A 240 13.29 3.33 32.14
C ARG A 240 14.39 2.27 32.09
N ALA A 241 15.66 2.67 32.22
CA ALA A 241 16.77 1.73 32.31
C ALA A 241 16.66 0.82 33.53
N ALA A 242 16.27 1.37 34.69
CA ALA A 242 16.03 0.57 35.89
C ALA A 242 14.84 -0.39 35.74
N GLN A 243 13.78 0.00 35.02
CA GLN A 243 12.65 -0.88 34.70
C GLN A 243 13.06 -2.01 33.76
N ASP A 244 13.74 -1.69 32.66
CA ASP A 244 14.21 -2.69 31.68
C ASP A 244 15.20 -3.70 32.30
N GLN A 245 15.91 -3.31 33.37
CA GLN A 245 16.79 -4.21 34.12
C GLN A 245 15.99 -5.14 35.04
N ARG A 246 14.98 -4.61 35.75
CA ARG A 246 14.05 -5.44 36.55
C ARG A 246 13.30 -6.45 35.69
N ASP A 247 12.90 -6.08 34.47
CA ASP A 247 12.13 -6.95 33.58
C ASP A 247 12.98 -8.08 32.95
N ARG A 248 14.31 -8.03 33.10
CA ARG A 248 15.25 -9.07 32.62
C ARG A 248 15.69 -10.05 33.71
N GLU A 249 15.43 -9.75 34.98
CA GLU A 249 15.70 -10.61 36.14
C GLU A 249 14.50 -11.52 36.43
#